data_AF-A0A7L2KN64-F1
#
_entry.id   AF-A0A7L2KN64-F1
#
_cell.length_a   1.000
_cell.length_b   1.000
_cell.length_c   1.000
_cell.angle_alpha   90.00
_cell.angle_beta   90.00
_cell.angle_gamma   90.00
#
_symmetry.space_group_name_H-M   'P 1'
#
loop_
_entity.id
_entity.type
_entity.pdbx_description
1 polymer ?
#
loop_
_entity_poly.entity_id
_entity_poly.type
_entity_poly.pdbx_seq_one_letter_code
_entity_poly.pdbx_strand_id
1 'polypeptide(L)'
;FGPSGKAPKKSKDLNSWDQLIIDLGQRELGAGQCGSCGMVFAPGIPEDRLQHLRHHRRLREGLRYLGWKQQRVVAEFWDGKIVLILPGDPKYALRKAQEVLEVVDSELGFPGSSLGSLPENSRVYLFVGTGKCVLGCLVAEPIQQ
;
A
#
# COMPACT_ATOMS: atom_id res chain seq x y z
N PHE A 1 -74.06 3.17 -5.32
CA PHE A 1 -72.90 4.08 -5.44
C PHE A 1 -71.93 3.76 -4.29
N GLY A 2 -70.81 3.12 -4.62
CA GLY A 2 -69.91 2.47 -3.65
C GLY A 2 -69.06 3.46 -2.83
N PRO A 3 -68.42 2.99 -1.74
CA PRO A 3 -67.55 3.84 -0.93
C PRO A 3 -66.20 3.97 -1.66
N SER A 4 -65.91 5.17 -2.14
CA SER A 4 -64.60 5.50 -2.72
C SER A 4 -63.61 5.73 -1.59
N GLY A 5 -62.61 4.85 -1.52
CA GLY A 5 -61.59 4.86 -0.47
C GLY A 5 -60.60 6.03 -0.60
N LYS A 6 -60.06 6.44 0.54
CA LYS A 6 -58.71 7.01 0.63
C LYS A 6 -58.01 6.39 1.83
N ALA A 7 -57.12 5.45 1.56
CA ALA A 7 -56.20 4.90 2.55
C ALA A 7 -55.25 6.01 3.04
N PRO A 8 -54.88 6.02 4.34
CA PRO A 8 -53.84 6.91 4.83
C PRO A 8 -52.52 6.56 4.12
N LYS A 9 -51.83 7.59 3.61
CA LYS A 9 -50.49 7.46 3.03
C LYS A 9 -49.55 6.90 4.12
N LYS A 10 -49.22 5.62 4.04
CA LYS A 10 -48.08 5.04 4.76
C LYS A 10 -46.83 5.81 4.32
N SER A 11 -46.22 6.53 5.26
CA SER A 11 -44.85 7.02 5.14
C SER A 11 -43.97 5.83 4.77
N LYS A 12 -43.32 5.89 3.61
CA LYS A 12 -42.36 4.89 3.16
C LYS A 12 -41.25 4.77 4.20
N ASP A 13 -41.31 3.67 4.95
CA ASP A 13 -40.20 2.83 5.39
C ASP A 13 -38.90 3.55 5.73
N LEU A 14 -38.75 3.90 7.01
CA LEU A 14 -37.46 3.95 7.71
C LEU A 14 -36.92 2.51 7.87
N ASN A 15 -36.63 1.85 6.76
CA ASN A 15 -36.13 0.47 6.75
C ASN A 15 -34.78 0.39 6.00
N SER A 16 -33.93 1.40 6.19
CA SER A 16 -32.49 1.16 6.16
C SER A 16 -32.16 0.60 7.52
N TRP A 17 -31.93 -0.70 7.58
CA TRP A 17 -31.30 -1.35 8.71
C TRP A 17 -29.87 -0.83 8.78
N ASP A 18 -29.70 0.40 9.25
CA ASP A 18 -28.40 0.94 9.62
C ASP A 18 -27.99 0.14 10.86
N GLN A 19 -27.31 -0.99 10.63
CA GLN A 19 -26.86 -1.88 11.69
C GLN A 19 -25.81 -1.13 12.51
N LEU A 20 -26.25 -0.54 13.62
CA LEU A 20 -25.39 0.19 14.53
C LEU A 20 -24.47 -0.80 15.26
N ILE A 21 -23.18 -0.51 15.24
CA ILE A 21 -22.18 -1.24 16.03
C ILE A 21 -22.11 -0.59 17.40
N ILE A 22 -22.39 -1.36 18.46
CA ILE A 22 -22.26 -0.89 19.84
C ILE A 22 -20.87 -1.27 20.34
N ASP A 23 -19.99 -0.28 20.46
CA ASP A 23 -18.66 -0.49 21.03
C ASP A 23 -18.76 -0.58 22.56
N LEU A 24 -18.69 -1.82 23.06
CA LEU A 24 -18.64 -2.15 24.49
C LEU A 24 -17.25 -2.68 24.90
N GLY A 25 -16.19 -2.28 24.20
CA GLY A 25 -14.83 -2.77 24.48
C GLY A 25 -14.57 -4.17 23.92
N GLN A 26 -15.26 -4.53 22.83
CA GLN A 26 -14.99 -5.79 22.12
C GLN A 26 -13.60 -5.73 21.49
N ARG A 27 -12.74 -6.73 21.79
CA ARG A 27 -11.34 -6.77 21.34
C ARG A 27 -11.15 -6.65 19.83
N GLU A 28 -12.14 -7.08 19.05
CA GLU A 28 -12.04 -7.10 17.57
C GLU A 28 -12.58 -5.82 16.91
N LEU A 29 -13.28 -4.94 17.65
CA LEU A 29 -13.69 -3.62 17.15
C LEU A 29 -12.57 -2.58 17.26
N GLY A 30 -11.58 -2.83 18.13
CA GLY A 30 -10.43 -1.95 18.29
C GLY A 30 -9.47 -1.99 17.10
N ALA A 31 -8.81 -0.86 16.84
CA ALA A 31 -7.76 -0.77 15.84
C ALA A 31 -6.57 -1.66 16.22
N GLY A 32 -6.18 -2.57 15.32
CA GLY A 32 -5.00 -3.43 15.45
C GLY A 32 -4.01 -3.17 14.32
N GLN A 33 -2.73 -3.42 14.56
CA GLN A 33 -1.68 -3.31 13.54
C GLN A 33 -1.37 -4.67 12.92
N CYS A 34 -1.37 -4.75 11.59
CA CYS A 34 -0.92 -5.93 10.88
C CYS A 34 0.59 -6.14 11.07
N GLY A 35 1.01 -7.25 11.68
CA GLY A 35 2.43 -7.54 11.90
C GLY A 35 3.25 -7.79 10.63
N SER A 36 2.62 -7.88 9.46
CA SER A 36 3.31 -8.15 8.19
C SER A 36 3.33 -6.99 7.19
N CYS A 37 2.34 -6.09 7.23
CA CYS A 37 2.31 -4.88 6.39
C CYS A 37 2.33 -3.57 7.18
N GLY A 38 2.22 -3.62 8.51
CA GLY A 38 2.25 -2.45 9.39
C GLY A 38 0.98 -1.59 9.36
N MET A 39 0.00 -1.89 8.50
CA MET A 39 -1.26 -1.14 8.42
C MET A 39 -2.07 -1.31 9.72
N VAL A 40 -2.57 -0.18 10.22
CA VAL A 40 -3.54 -0.14 11.32
C VAL A 40 -4.95 -0.21 10.75
N PHE A 41 -5.77 -1.16 11.21
CA PHE A 41 -7.15 -1.38 10.75
C PHE A 41 -8.00 -2.00 11.86
N ALA A 42 -9.33 -1.88 11.78
CA ALA A 42 -10.25 -2.59 12.68
C ALA A 42 -10.65 -3.97 12.09
N PRO A 43 -10.24 -5.11 12.68
CA PRO A 43 -10.55 -6.43 12.11
C PRO A 43 -12.04 -6.77 12.10
N GLY A 44 -12.80 -6.24 13.06
CA GLY A 44 -14.24 -6.44 13.21
C GLY A 44 -15.10 -5.60 12.27
N ILE A 45 -14.52 -4.63 11.55
CA ILE A 45 -15.22 -3.84 10.53
C ILE A 45 -14.93 -4.46 9.14
N PRO A 46 -15.96 -4.98 8.44
CA PRO A 46 -15.76 -5.63 7.14
C PRO A 46 -15.08 -4.75 6.08
N GLU A 47 -15.42 -3.46 6.06
CA GLU A 47 -14.88 -2.47 5.13
C GLU A 47 -13.38 -2.26 5.35
N ASP A 48 -12.96 -2.06 6.60
CA ASP A 48 -11.55 -1.94 7.00
C ASP A 48 -10.77 -3.21 6.67
N ARG A 49 -11.34 -4.38 6.95
CA ARG A 49 -10.71 -5.66 6.62
C ARG A 49 -10.49 -5.80 5.11
N LEU A 50 -11.47 -5.40 4.30
CA LEU A 50 -11.36 -5.44 2.84
C LEU A 50 -10.33 -4.42 2.32
N GLN A 51 -10.26 -3.23 2.92
CA GLN A 51 -9.21 -2.26 2.62
C GLN A 51 -7.82 -2.79 2.98
N HIS A 52 -7.67 -3.39 4.17
CA HIS A 52 -6.43 -4.03 4.59
C HIS A 52 -5.97 -5.11 3.60
N LEU A 53 -6.87 -5.99 3.15
CA LEU A 53 -6.52 -7.03 2.17
C LEU A 53 -6.01 -6.44 0.84
N ARG A 54 -6.65 -5.37 0.35
CA ARG A 54 -6.23 -4.68 -0.88
C ARG A 54 -4.85 -4.03 -0.72
N HIS A 55 -4.65 -3.30 0.37
CA HIS A 55 -3.37 -2.67 0.70
C HIS A 55 -2.28 -3.72 0.88
N HIS A 56 -2.54 -4.77 1.65
CA HIS A 56 -1.59 -5.85 1.93
C HIS A 56 -1.10 -6.53 0.64
N ARG A 57 -2.01 -6.84 -0.27
CA ARG A 57 -1.67 -7.40 -1.58
C ARG A 57 -0.78 -6.45 -2.39
N ARG A 58 -1.18 -5.18 -2.53
CA ARG A 58 -0.43 -4.17 -3.28
C ARG A 58 0.99 -4.00 -2.73
N LEU A 59 1.12 -3.88 -1.41
CA LEU A 59 2.40 -3.70 -0.74
C LEU A 59 3.32 -4.91 -0.98
N ARG A 60 2.81 -6.13 -0.80
CA ARG A 60 3.60 -7.35 -0.96
C ARG A 60 4.01 -7.60 -2.40
N GLU A 61 3.14 -7.31 -3.36
CA GLU A 61 3.47 -7.42 -4.79
C GLU A 61 4.49 -6.36 -5.20
N GLY A 62 4.29 -5.09 -4.81
CA GLY A 62 5.17 -3.98 -5.14
C GLY A 62 6.57 -4.07 -4.53
N LEU A 63 6.72 -4.64 -3.33
CA LEU A 63 8.02 -4.81 -2.66
C LEU A 63 8.70 -6.15 -2.97
N ARG A 64 8.04 -7.08 -3.66
CA ARG A 64 8.63 -8.40 -4.00
C ARG A 64 9.84 -8.26 -4.91
N TYR A 65 10.95 -8.89 -4.57
CA TYR A 65 12.21 -8.82 -5.32
C TYR A 65 12.67 -10.22 -5.76
N LEU A 66 12.39 -10.58 -7.01
CA LEU A 66 12.80 -11.90 -7.55
C LEU A 66 14.28 -11.96 -7.93
N GLY A 67 14.91 -10.81 -8.09
CA GLY A 67 16.26 -10.66 -8.59
C GLY A 67 16.40 -10.89 -10.08
N TRP A 68 17.59 -10.60 -10.60
CA TRP A 68 17.95 -10.69 -12.02
C TRP A 68 19.43 -11.02 -12.17
N LYS A 69 19.85 -11.43 -13.38
CA LYS A 69 21.18 -12.02 -13.61
C LYS A 69 22.35 -11.08 -13.31
N GLN A 70 22.22 -9.79 -13.61
CA GLN A 70 23.29 -8.79 -13.45
C GLN A 70 22.85 -7.71 -12.46
N GLN A 71 23.11 -7.94 -11.18
CA GLN A 71 22.81 -6.99 -10.10
C GLN A 71 24.07 -6.25 -9.69
N ARG A 72 23.96 -4.93 -9.56
CA ARG A 72 25.00 -4.12 -8.93
C ARG A 72 24.80 -4.12 -7.43
N VAL A 73 25.37 -5.10 -6.76
CA VAL A 73 25.39 -5.18 -5.28
C VAL A 73 26.52 -4.28 -4.77
N VAL A 74 26.21 -3.34 -3.90
CA VAL A 74 27.19 -2.37 -3.34
C VAL A 74 27.57 -2.68 -1.89
N ALA A 75 26.74 -3.47 -1.20
CA ALA A 75 27.04 -3.97 0.15
C ALA A 75 26.25 -5.26 0.41
N GLU A 76 26.82 -6.16 1.20
CA GLU A 76 26.17 -7.39 1.67
C GLU A 76 26.20 -7.45 3.19
N PHE A 77 25.12 -7.97 3.75
CA PHE A 77 24.90 -8.09 5.18
C PHE A 77 24.37 -9.49 5.50
N TRP A 78 24.34 -9.86 6.78
CA TRP A 78 23.84 -11.16 7.22
C TRP A 78 22.33 -11.32 7.03
N ASP A 79 21.59 -10.22 6.97
CA ASP A 79 20.13 -10.14 6.84
C ASP A 79 19.67 -9.65 5.45
N GLY A 80 20.60 -9.33 4.54
CA GLY A 80 20.25 -8.82 3.22
C GLY A 80 21.42 -8.24 2.44
N LYS A 81 21.10 -7.44 1.43
CA LYS A 81 22.09 -6.77 0.58
C LYS A 81 21.54 -5.46 0.02
N ILE A 82 22.44 -4.54 -0.34
CA ILE A 82 22.09 -3.28 -0.99
C ILE A 82 22.40 -3.38 -2.47
N VAL A 83 21.40 -3.10 -3.30
CA VAL A 83 21.51 -3.05 -4.76
C VAL A 83 21.39 -1.60 -5.21
N LEU A 84 22.30 -1.16 -6.07
CA LEU A 84 22.30 0.17 -6.67
C LEU A 84 21.76 0.11 -8.10
N ILE A 85 20.73 0.90 -8.37
CA ILE A 85 20.14 1.11 -9.70
C ILE A 85 20.50 2.52 -10.18
N LEU A 86 21.01 2.60 -11.40
CA LEU A 86 21.38 3.82 -12.10
C LEU A 86 20.46 4.06 -13.29
N PRO A 87 20.30 5.31 -13.77
CA PRO A 87 19.40 5.66 -14.87
C PRO A 87 19.71 4.95 -16.20
N GLY A 88 20.96 4.51 -16.40
CA GLY A 88 21.39 3.73 -17.58
C GLY A 88 21.21 2.22 -17.47
N ASP A 89 20.67 1.72 -16.36
CA ASP A 89 20.47 0.28 -16.15
C ASP A 89 19.31 -0.27 -17.01
N PRO A 90 19.23 -1.60 -17.17
CA PRO A 90 18.16 -2.22 -17.95
C PRO A 90 16.76 -1.83 -17.46
N LYS A 91 15.80 -1.72 -18.39
CA LYS A 91 14.42 -1.28 -18.12
C LYS A 91 13.73 -2.05 -16.99
N TYR A 92 14.03 -3.33 -16.80
CA TYR A 92 13.45 -4.12 -15.72
C TYR A 92 13.92 -3.66 -14.32
N ALA A 93 15.14 -3.15 -14.19
CA ALA A 93 15.68 -2.64 -12.94
C ALA A 93 15.08 -1.27 -12.63
N LEU A 94 15.03 -0.39 -13.64
CA LEU A 94 14.38 0.92 -13.54
C LEU A 94 12.89 0.79 -13.18
N ARG A 95 12.18 -0.11 -13.86
CA ARG A 95 10.78 -0.41 -13.54
C ARG A 95 10.63 -0.90 -12.11
N LYS A 96 11.56 -1.73 -11.62
CA LYS A 96 11.49 -2.18 -10.23
C LYS A 96 11.69 -1.04 -9.23
N ALA A 97 12.60 -0.11 -9.52
CA ALA A 97 12.78 1.08 -8.70
C ALA A 97 11.50 1.94 -8.69
N GLN A 98 10.88 2.16 -9.85
CA GLN A 98 9.61 2.89 -9.96
C GLN A 98 8.48 2.22 -9.18
N GLU A 99 8.29 0.91 -9.32
CA GLU A 99 7.28 0.16 -8.55
C GLU A 99 7.46 0.31 -7.04
N VAL A 100 8.70 0.33 -6.54
CA VAL A 100 9.00 0.55 -5.13
C VAL A 100 8.68 2.00 -4.72
N LEU A 101 9.03 2.98 -5.56
CA LEU A 101 8.74 4.39 -5.29
C LEU A 101 7.23 4.67 -5.28
N GLU A 102 6.46 4.08 -6.19
CA GLU A 102 4.99 4.19 -6.20
C GLU A 102 4.35 3.66 -4.92
N VAL A 103 4.93 2.60 -4.35
CA VAL A 103 4.52 2.09 -3.03
C VAL A 103 4.85 3.13 -1.95
N VAL A 104 6.08 3.63 -1.92
CA VAL A 104 6.51 4.64 -0.93
C VAL A 104 5.65 5.91 -0.98
N ASP A 105 5.41 6.44 -2.19
CA ASP A 105 4.58 7.63 -2.38
C ASP A 105 3.15 7.39 -1.90
N SER A 106 2.61 6.19 -2.13
CA SER A 106 1.29 5.81 -1.63
C SER A 106 1.25 5.73 -0.10
N GLU A 107 2.30 5.24 0.55
CA GLU A 107 2.40 5.16 2.02
C GLU A 107 2.58 6.54 2.66
N LEU A 108 3.26 7.47 1.96
CA LEU A 108 3.43 8.85 2.41
C LEU A 108 2.21 9.75 2.13
N GLY A 109 1.19 9.25 1.44
CA GLY A 109 -0.02 10.01 1.13
C GLY A 109 0.08 10.90 -0.11
N PHE A 110 1.03 10.62 -1.01
CA PHE A 110 1.20 11.29 -2.31
C PHE A 110 0.92 10.35 -3.51
N PRO A 111 -0.20 9.60 -3.53
CA PRO A 111 -0.48 8.70 -4.64
C PRO A 111 -0.66 9.50 -5.94
N GLY A 112 0.26 9.31 -6.90
CA GLY A 112 0.20 9.99 -8.19
C GLY A 112 0.91 11.35 -8.24
N SER A 113 1.68 11.74 -7.22
CA SER A 113 2.70 12.77 -7.42
C SER A 113 3.65 12.27 -8.50
N SER A 114 3.72 12.99 -9.60
CA SER A 114 4.48 12.67 -10.81
C SER A 114 6.00 12.78 -10.62
N LEU A 115 6.54 12.16 -9.57
CA LEU A 115 7.94 11.71 -9.51
C LEU A 115 8.14 10.42 -10.35
N GLY A 116 7.18 10.09 -11.22
CA GLY A 116 7.16 8.92 -12.11
C GLY A 116 8.35 8.79 -13.06
N SER A 117 9.21 9.81 -13.13
CA SER A 117 10.55 9.70 -13.68
C SER A 117 11.57 9.90 -12.57
N LEU A 118 12.43 8.90 -12.37
CA LEU A 118 13.68 9.09 -11.64
C LEU A 118 14.43 10.28 -12.24
N PRO A 119 14.95 11.23 -11.43
CA PRO A 119 15.78 12.31 -11.94
C PRO A 119 16.96 11.75 -12.75
N GLU A 120 17.38 12.45 -13.81
CA GLU A 120 18.37 11.95 -14.79
C GLU A 120 19.72 11.55 -14.17
N ASN A 121 20.07 12.10 -13.01
CA ASN A 121 21.31 11.78 -12.28
C ASN A 121 21.06 11.10 -10.93
N SER A 122 19.85 10.63 -10.68
CA SER A 122 19.49 9.97 -9.43
C SER A 122 20.13 8.59 -9.30
N ARG A 123 20.44 8.22 -8.06
CA ARG A 123 20.94 6.90 -7.67
C ARG A 123 19.93 6.29 -6.72
N VAL A 124 19.42 5.11 -7.07
CA VAL A 124 18.46 4.40 -6.23
C VAL A 124 19.14 3.23 -5.54
N TYR A 125 19.10 3.21 -4.23
CA TYR A 125 19.60 2.12 -3.41
C TYR A 125 18.41 1.35 -2.84
N LEU A 126 18.38 0.05 -3.09
CA LEU A 126 17.36 -0.84 -2.54
C LEU A 126 18.02 -1.81 -1.57
N PHE A 127 17.53 -1.84 -0.34
CA PHE A 127 17.89 -2.89 0.61
C PHE A 127 16.96 -4.10 0.41
N VAL A 128 17.53 -5.23 0.04
CA VAL A 128 16.82 -6.48 -0.22
C VAL A 128 17.13 -7.47 0.90
N GLY A 129 16.11 -7.85 1.66
CA GLY A 129 16.25 -8.83 2.73
C GLY A 129 16.35 -10.27 2.20
N THR A 130 16.75 -11.20 3.07
CA THR A 130 16.82 -12.66 2.78
C THR A 130 15.50 -13.23 2.25
N GLY A 131 14.36 -12.67 2.68
CA GLY A 131 13.01 -13.02 2.21
C GLY A 131 12.67 -12.59 0.79
N LYS A 132 13.65 -12.14 -0.02
CA LYS A 132 13.43 -11.67 -1.41
C LYS A 132 12.39 -10.55 -1.49
N CYS A 133 12.48 -9.62 -0.55
CA CYS A 133 11.62 -8.45 -0.43
C CYS A 133 12.48 -7.22 -0.26
N VAL A 134 12.08 -6.11 -0.88
CA VAL A 134 12.69 -4.80 -0.62
C VAL A 134 12.19 -4.32 0.74
N LEU A 135 13.12 -4.06 1.66
CA LEU A 135 12.81 -3.58 3.01
C LEU A 135 13.18 -2.10 3.19
N GLY A 136 13.97 -1.53 2.28
CA GLY A 136 14.35 -0.13 2.31
C GLY A 136 14.65 0.41 0.92
N CYS A 137 14.39 1.69 0.73
CA CYS A 137 14.65 2.43 -0.51
C CYS A 137 15.28 3.79 -0.15
N LEU A 138 16.31 4.18 -0.89
CA LEU A 138 16.93 5.50 -0.80
C LEU A 138 17.17 6.04 -2.20
N VAL A 139 16.70 7.25 -2.48
CA VAL A 139 16.98 7.98 -3.71
C VAL A 139 17.92 9.13 -3.37
N ALA A 140 19.05 9.19 -4.05
CA ALA A 140 20.02 10.26 -3.90
C ALA A 140 20.20 10.99 -5.23
N GLU A 141 20.23 12.31 -5.19
CA GLU A 141 20.55 13.17 -6.33
C GLU A 141 21.79 14.02 -6.02
N PRO A 142 22.66 14.28 -7.01
CA PRO A 142 23.78 15.18 -6.81
C PRO A 142 23.28 16.61 -6.68
N ILE A 143 23.70 17.30 -5.63
CA ILE A 143 23.48 18.74 -5.46
C ILE A 143 24.69 19.50 -6.02
N GLN A 144 24.43 20.61 -6.71
CA GLN A 144 25.48 21.58 -7.03
C GLN A 144 25.57 22.58 -5.89
N GLN A 145 26.80 22.86 -5.45
CA GLN A 145 27.11 23.92 -4.48
C GLN A 145 27.29 25.26 -5.18
#